data_AF-A0A9W9AKR7-F1
#
_entry.id   AF-A0A9W9AKR7-F1
#
_cell.length_a   1.000
_cell.length_b   1.000
_cell.length_c   1.000
_cell.angle_alpha   90.00
_cell.angle_beta   90.00
_cell.angle_gamma   90.00
#
_symmetry.space_group_name_H-M   'P 1'
#
loop_
_entity.id
_entity.type
_entity.pdbx_description
1 polymer ?
#
loop_
_entity_poly.entity_id
_entity_poly.type
_entity_poly.pdbx_seq_one_letter_code
_entity_poly.pdbx_strand_id
1 'polypeptide(L)'
;MTAYASQGQGLNPNATDLNTLNDHYAIHTALSRSRTATSTVILQGFDSRLITGGASGPLQKEYRELEMLDEITCLRYEGALDPSVVGITRNLLIESFLAWKGTTYVPSQVHSAVSWSDKDPYVQQSEEPLSW
;
A
#
# COMPACT_ATOMS: atom_id res chain seq x y z
N MET A 1 -13.06 -5.48 22.25
CA MET A 1 -11.66 -5.52 21.76
C MET A 1 -11.47 -4.32 20.84
N THR A 2 -10.36 -3.59 20.90
CA THR A 2 -10.11 -2.51 19.93
C THR A 2 -9.76 -3.11 18.56
N ALA A 3 -9.94 -2.34 17.48
CA ALA A 3 -9.57 -2.79 16.13
C ALA A 3 -8.12 -3.28 16.09
N TYR A 4 -7.18 -2.50 16.63
CA TYR A 4 -5.76 -2.86 16.73
C TYR A 4 -5.51 -4.15 17.51
N ALA A 5 -6.13 -4.33 18.69
CA ALA A 5 -5.95 -5.55 19.48
C ALA A 5 -6.57 -6.79 18.83
N SER A 6 -7.51 -6.61 17.91
CA SER A 6 -8.09 -7.71 17.12
C SER A 6 -7.25 -8.11 15.91
N GLN A 7 -6.13 -7.42 15.64
CA GLN A 7 -5.32 -7.69 14.46
C GLN A 7 -4.86 -9.15 14.38
N GLY A 8 -5.11 -9.79 13.23
CA GLY A 8 -4.76 -11.19 12.97
C GLY A 8 -5.69 -12.24 13.59
N GLN A 9 -6.77 -11.82 14.28
CA GLN A 9 -7.73 -12.73 14.89
C GLN A 9 -8.91 -13.03 13.95
N GLY A 10 -9.46 -14.25 14.04
CA GLY A 10 -10.74 -14.61 13.43
C GLY A 10 -11.87 -14.56 14.47
N LEU A 11 -12.95 -13.85 14.17
CA LEU A 11 -14.12 -13.69 15.03
C LEU A 11 -15.38 -14.23 14.35
N ASN A 12 -16.19 -14.96 15.11
CA ASN A 12 -17.50 -15.46 14.67
C ASN A 12 -18.45 -15.63 15.88
N PRO A 13 -19.47 -14.77 16.06
CA PRO A 13 -19.78 -13.58 15.24
C PRO A 13 -18.81 -12.42 15.50
N ASN A 14 -18.61 -11.56 14.50
CA ASN A 14 -17.85 -10.31 14.61
C ASN A 14 -18.82 -9.14 14.77
N ALA A 15 -19.11 -8.76 16.01
CA ALA A 15 -19.85 -7.54 16.29
C ALA A 15 -18.87 -6.36 16.39
N THR A 16 -19.01 -5.37 15.50
CA THR A 16 -18.11 -4.22 15.45
C THR A 16 -18.88 -2.89 15.36
N ASP A 17 -18.39 -1.89 16.08
CA ASP A 17 -18.89 -0.52 16.02
C ASP A 17 -17.91 0.35 15.23
N LEU A 18 -18.22 0.53 13.95
CA LEU A 18 -17.37 1.26 13.01
C LEU A 18 -17.38 2.78 13.27
N ASN A 19 -18.38 3.31 13.97
CA ASN A 19 -18.47 4.74 14.28
C ASN A 19 -17.38 5.21 15.25
N THR A 20 -16.77 4.27 15.97
CA THR A 20 -15.65 4.55 16.89
C THR A 20 -14.29 4.60 16.20
N LEU A 21 -14.23 4.32 14.90
CA LEU A 21 -13.00 4.18 14.12
C LEU A 21 -12.79 5.42 13.24
N ASN A 22 -11.56 5.94 13.22
CA ASN A 22 -11.24 7.23 12.59
C ASN A 22 -10.41 7.12 11.31
N ASP A 23 -9.97 5.92 10.94
CA ASP A 23 -9.11 5.70 9.78
C ASP A 23 -9.47 4.43 9.01
N HIS A 24 -9.04 4.38 7.75
CA HIS A 24 -9.25 3.25 6.85
C HIS A 24 -8.70 1.95 7.43
N TYR A 25 -7.54 2.00 8.08
CA TYR A 25 -6.83 0.82 8.58
C TYR A 25 -7.61 0.13 9.69
N ALA A 26 -8.15 0.89 10.63
CA ALA A 26 -8.96 0.40 11.73
C ALA A 26 -10.27 -0.20 11.22
N ILE A 27 -10.93 0.45 10.26
CA ILE A 27 -12.16 -0.08 9.63
C ILE A 27 -11.86 -1.40 8.89
N HIS A 28 -10.83 -1.42 8.04
CA HIS A 28 -10.40 -2.62 7.35
C HIS A 28 -10.07 -3.75 8.34
N THR A 29 -9.33 -3.44 9.41
CA THR A 29 -8.93 -4.39 10.46
C THR A 29 -10.15 -4.94 11.18
N ALA A 30 -11.13 -4.11 11.53
CA ALA A 30 -12.34 -4.52 12.22
C ALA A 30 -13.24 -5.42 11.35
N LEU A 31 -13.41 -5.09 10.07
CA LEU A 31 -14.22 -5.87 9.13
C LEU A 31 -13.56 -7.20 8.75
N SER A 32 -12.24 -7.21 8.58
CA SER A 32 -11.46 -8.40 8.20
C SER A 32 -11.27 -9.42 9.34
N ARG A 33 -12.00 -9.30 10.46
CA ARG A 33 -12.06 -10.33 11.52
C ARG A 33 -13.08 -11.40 11.23
N SER A 34 -14.07 -11.11 10.39
CA SER A 34 -15.04 -12.11 9.95
C SER A 34 -14.60 -12.80 8.67
N ARG A 35 -14.99 -14.08 8.54
CA ARG A 35 -14.79 -14.84 7.30
C ARG A 35 -15.91 -14.62 6.28
N THR A 36 -17.08 -14.15 6.73
CA THR A 36 -18.26 -13.97 5.89
C THR A 36 -19.02 -12.70 6.26
N ALA A 37 -19.79 -12.16 5.32
CA ALA A 37 -20.71 -11.05 5.60
C ALA A 37 -21.76 -11.44 6.64
N THR A 38 -22.28 -12.67 6.59
CA THR A 38 -23.29 -13.19 7.53
C THR A 38 -22.79 -13.20 8.98
N SER A 39 -21.48 -13.45 9.19
CA SER A 39 -20.88 -13.43 10.53
C SER A 39 -20.50 -12.02 11.00
N THR A 40 -20.71 -10.98 10.19
CA THR A 40 -20.34 -9.59 10.51
C THR A 40 -21.58 -8.80 10.90
N VAL A 41 -21.58 -8.23 12.11
CA VAL A 41 -22.65 -7.37 12.62
C VAL A 41 -22.10 -5.97 12.82
N ILE A 42 -22.64 -5.01 12.08
CA ILE A 42 -22.30 -3.58 12.20
C ILE A 42 -23.32 -2.94 13.14
N LEU A 43 -22.85 -2.41 14.27
CA LEU A 43 -23.73 -1.92 15.34
C LEU A 43 -24.31 -0.52 15.07
N GLN A 44 -23.58 0.34 14.33
CA GLN A 44 -23.97 1.72 14.01
C GLN A 44 -23.57 2.11 12.58
N GLY A 45 -24.14 3.21 12.08
CA GLY A 45 -23.67 3.84 10.84
C GLY A 45 -22.21 4.29 10.94
N PHE A 46 -21.55 4.46 9.79
CA PHE A 46 -20.16 4.90 9.70
C PHE A 46 -19.97 5.87 8.53
N ASP A 47 -18.90 6.66 8.57
CA ASP A 47 -18.53 7.53 7.47
C ASP A 47 -17.90 6.70 6.34
N SER A 48 -18.63 6.54 5.23
CA SER A 48 -18.15 5.78 4.07
C SER A 48 -16.89 6.37 3.46
N ARG A 49 -16.61 7.67 3.66
CA ARG A 49 -15.40 8.33 3.16
C ARG A 49 -14.13 7.76 3.76
N LEU A 50 -14.18 7.18 4.96
CA LEU A 50 -13.03 6.50 5.55
C LEU A 50 -12.66 5.21 4.80
N ILE A 51 -13.58 4.66 4.02
CA ILE A 51 -13.34 3.49 3.15
C ILE A 51 -13.05 3.93 1.71
N THR A 52 -13.80 4.92 1.21
CA THR A 52 -13.74 5.34 -0.20
C THR A 52 -12.82 6.53 -0.48
N GLY A 53 -12.16 7.09 0.55
CA GLY A 53 -11.35 8.30 0.45
C GLY A 53 -9.96 8.12 -0.17
N GLY A 54 -9.63 6.91 -0.61
CA GLY A 54 -8.30 6.56 -1.14
C GLY A 54 -7.28 6.28 -0.04
N ALA A 55 -6.10 5.79 -0.45
CA ALA A 55 -5.00 5.50 0.46
C ALA A 55 -4.30 6.80 0.91
N SER A 56 -3.74 6.81 2.12
CA SER A 56 -2.90 7.92 2.58
C SER A 56 -1.60 8.02 1.77
N GLY A 57 -0.98 9.20 1.69
CA GLY A 57 0.27 9.39 0.94
C GLY A 57 1.37 8.36 1.25
N PRO A 58 1.68 8.06 2.53
CA PRO A 58 2.65 7.03 2.87
C PRO A 58 2.26 5.63 2.38
N LEU A 59 0.97 5.27 2.45
CA LEU A 59 0.49 3.97 2.00
C LEU A 59 0.48 3.87 0.46
N GLN A 60 0.11 4.96 -0.23
CA GLN A 60 0.23 5.04 -1.69
C GLN A 60 1.68 4.84 -2.13
N LYS A 61 2.63 5.48 -1.45
CA LYS A 61 4.07 5.29 -1.71
C LYS A 61 4.48 3.83 -1.55
N GLU A 62 4.10 3.20 -0.45
CA GLU A 62 4.42 1.78 -0.20
C GLU A 62 3.86 0.88 -1.33
N TYR A 63 2.63 1.11 -1.77
CA TYR A 63 2.06 0.37 -2.90
C TYR A 63 2.82 0.64 -4.21
N ARG A 64 3.15 1.90 -4.53
CA ARG A 64 3.94 2.26 -5.73
C ARG A 64 5.29 1.55 -5.73
N GLU A 65 5.95 1.47 -4.57
CA GLU A 65 7.22 0.77 -4.43
C GLU A 65 7.09 -0.73 -4.62
N LEU A 66 6.03 -1.35 -4.10
CA LEU A 66 5.75 -2.77 -4.34
C LEU A 66 5.50 -3.06 -5.82
N GLU A 67 4.74 -2.21 -6.52
CA GLU A 67 4.50 -2.35 -7.97
C GLU A 67 5.81 -2.24 -8.78
N MET A 68 6.70 -1.32 -8.42
CA MET A 68 8.02 -1.21 -9.07
C MET A 68 8.90 -2.42 -8.78
N LEU A 69 8.90 -2.93 -7.54
CA LEU A 69 9.66 -4.13 -7.18
C LEU A 69 9.15 -5.38 -7.90
N ASP A 70 7.84 -5.50 -8.08
CA ASP A 70 7.23 -6.58 -8.85
C ASP A 70 7.68 -6.53 -10.32
N GLU A 71 7.61 -5.35 -10.94
CA GLU A 71 8.09 -5.13 -12.32
C GLU A 71 9.58 -5.47 -12.48
N ILE A 72 10.43 -5.00 -11.56
CA ILE A 72 11.87 -5.32 -11.56
C ILE A 72 12.08 -6.83 -11.46
N THR A 73 11.29 -7.50 -10.63
CA THR A 73 11.38 -8.96 -10.44
C THR A 73 10.96 -9.70 -11.70
N CYS A 74 9.88 -9.25 -12.36
CA CYS A 74 9.39 -9.81 -13.61
C CYS A 74 10.43 -9.66 -14.73
N LEU A 75 10.96 -8.45 -14.94
CA LEU A 75 12.00 -8.19 -15.95
C LEU A 75 13.28 -8.98 -15.68
N ARG A 76 13.65 -9.17 -14.41
CA ARG A 76 14.82 -9.98 -14.04
C ARG A 76 14.61 -11.44 -14.39
N TYR A 77 13.42 -11.97 -14.11
CA TYR A 77 13.04 -13.34 -14.45
C TYR A 77 13.05 -13.58 -15.96
N GLU A 78 12.56 -12.61 -16.73
CA GLU A 78 12.52 -12.66 -18.20
C GLU A 78 13.89 -12.40 -18.85
N GLY A 79 14.91 -12.01 -18.08
CA GLY A 79 16.22 -11.64 -18.61
C GLY A 79 16.22 -10.31 -19.38
N ALA A 80 15.20 -9.48 -19.17
CA ALA A 80 14.99 -8.18 -19.83
C ALA A 80 15.39 -6.98 -18.95
N LEU A 81 15.78 -7.22 -17.69
CA LEU A 81 16.27 -6.17 -16.79
C LEU A 81 17.68 -5.72 -17.19
N ASP A 82 17.88 -4.42 -17.34
CA ASP A 82 19.19 -3.87 -17.65
C ASP A 82 20.22 -4.16 -16.53
N PRO A 83 21.46 -4.58 -16.86
CA PRO A 83 22.48 -4.88 -15.86
C PRO A 83 22.87 -3.71 -14.95
N SER A 84 22.59 -2.47 -15.34
CA SER A 84 22.81 -1.28 -14.50
C SER A 84 21.82 -1.15 -13.34
N VAL A 85 20.70 -1.89 -13.35
CA VAL A 85 19.72 -1.89 -12.27
C VAL A 85 20.20 -2.75 -11.10
N VAL A 86 20.83 -2.08 -10.14
CA VAL A 86 21.43 -2.69 -8.95
C VAL A 86 21.03 -1.95 -7.68
N GLY A 87 21.01 -2.65 -6.55
CA GLY A 87 20.73 -2.05 -5.25
C GLY A 87 20.69 -3.09 -4.14
N ILE A 88 21.28 -2.77 -3.00
CA ILE A 88 21.25 -3.63 -1.81
C ILE A 88 20.02 -3.37 -0.92
N THR A 89 19.43 -2.17 -1.05
CA THR A 89 18.18 -1.79 -0.39
C THR A 89 17.10 -1.59 -1.44
N ARG A 90 15.84 -1.63 -1.00
CA ARG A 90 14.67 -1.28 -1.81
C ARG A 90 14.86 0.07 -2.52
N ASN A 91 15.24 1.10 -1.76
CA ASN A 91 15.38 2.46 -2.26
C ASN A 91 16.44 2.54 -3.37
N LEU A 92 17.63 1.97 -3.15
CA LEU A 92 18.71 1.98 -4.15
C LEU A 92 18.32 1.20 -5.43
N LEU A 93 17.59 0.09 -5.28
CA LEU A 93 17.15 -0.71 -6.41
C LEU A 93 16.10 0.02 -7.25
N ILE A 94 15.17 0.70 -6.60
CA ILE A 94 14.16 1.53 -7.27
C ILE A 94 14.82 2.75 -7.94
N GLU A 95 15.82 3.38 -7.30
CA GLU A 95 16.58 4.50 -7.89
C GLU A 95 17.28 4.10 -9.18
N SER A 96 18.02 3.00 -9.17
CA SER A 96 18.72 2.53 -10.37
C SER A 96 17.75 2.08 -11.46
N PHE A 97 16.62 1.49 -11.08
CA PHE A 97 15.55 1.15 -12.03
C PHE A 97 14.94 2.38 -12.70
N LEU A 98 14.59 3.41 -11.93
CA LEU A 98 14.04 4.66 -12.45
C LEU A 98 15.08 5.47 -13.24
N ALA A 99 16.36 5.37 -12.90
CA ALA A 99 17.44 5.96 -13.70
C ALA A 99 17.50 5.34 -15.11
N TRP A 100 17.19 4.04 -15.24
CA TRP A 100 17.12 3.35 -16.53
C TRP A 100 15.80 3.59 -17.27
N LYS A 101 14.64 3.41 -16.62
CA LYS A 101 13.31 3.50 -17.25
C LYS A 101 12.79 4.93 -17.42
N GLY A 102 13.24 5.85 -16.58
CA GLY A 102 12.71 7.19 -16.44
C GLY A 102 11.86 7.35 -15.17
N THR A 103 11.93 8.54 -14.57
CA THR A 103 11.26 8.89 -13.30
C THR A 103 9.73 8.92 -13.39
N THR A 104 9.19 9.01 -14.60
CA THR A 104 7.74 9.01 -14.89
C THR A 104 7.24 7.64 -15.36
N TYR A 105 8.10 6.62 -15.37
CA TYR A 105 7.70 5.27 -15.76
C TYR A 105 6.67 4.72 -14.78
N VAL A 106 5.57 4.18 -15.32
CA VAL A 106 4.53 3.48 -14.57
C VAL A 106 4.37 2.10 -15.22
N PRO A 107 4.57 0.99 -14.49
CA PRO A 107 4.32 -0.35 -15.02
C PRO A 107 2.88 -0.54 -15.51
N SER A 108 2.69 -1.39 -16.52
CA SER A 108 1.40 -1.50 -17.20
C SER A 108 0.28 -2.10 -16.35
N GLN A 109 0.63 -2.97 -15.38
CA GLN A 109 -0.32 -3.58 -14.46
C GLN A 109 -0.76 -2.68 -13.30
N VAL A 110 -0.15 -1.50 -13.12
CA VAL A 110 -0.44 -0.63 -11.98
C VAL A 110 -1.87 -0.11 -12.04
N HIS A 111 -2.61 -0.32 -10.94
CA HIS A 111 -3.97 0.18 -10.82
C HIS A 111 -4.01 1.72 -10.79
N SER A 112 -4.99 2.33 -11.45
CA SER A 112 -5.11 3.79 -11.58
C SER A 112 -5.14 4.53 -10.24
N ALA A 113 -5.68 3.90 -9.20
CA ALA A 113 -5.73 4.45 -7.84
C ALA A 113 -4.35 4.66 -7.18
N VAL A 114 -3.30 3.99 -7.66
CA VAL A 114 -1.93 4.11 -7.13
C VAL A 114 -0.92 4.54 -8.20
N SER A 115 -1.33 4.70 -9.47
CA SER A 115 -0.49 5.27 -10.52
C SER A 115 0.00 6.70 -10.20
N TRP A 116 1.09 7.12 -10.84
CA TRP A 116 1.69 8.45 -10.69
C TRP A 116 1.85 9.14 -12.05
N SER A 117 2.05 10.45 -12.04
CA SER A 117 2.22 11.28 -13.25
C SER A 117 3.01 12.55 -12.93
N ASP A 118 3.28 13.40 -13.92
CA ASP A 118 3.94 14.69 -13.68
C ASP A 118 3.20 15.59 -12.68
N LYS A 119 1.88 15.43 -12.54
CA LYS A 119 1.05 16.18 -11.58
C LYS A 119 1.08 15.61 -10.16
N ASP A 120 1.43 14.34 -10.04
CA ASP A 120 1.54 13.60 -8.78
C ASP A 120 2.73 12.64 -8.90
N PRO A 121 3.97 13.16 -8.82
CA PRO A 121 5.16 12.38 -9.11
C PRO A 121 5.47 11.37 -8.00
N TYR A 122 6.14 10.28 -8.35
CA TYR A 122 6.78 9.44 -7.35
C TYR A 122 7.93 10.22 -6.70
N VAL A 123 7.83 10.46 -5.38
CA VAL A 123 8.86 11.15 -4.59
C VAL A 123 9.54 10.15 -3.70
N GLN A 124 10.81 9.89 -4.00
CA GLN A 124 11.67 9.13 -3.12
C GLN A 124 12.08 10.00 -1.94
N GLN A 125 11.95 9.48 -0.71
CA GLN A 125 12.42 10.21 0.45
C GLN A 125 13.94 10.10 0.47
N SER A 126 14.63 11.24 0.39
CA SER A 126 16.03 11.30 0.78
C SER A 126 16.10 10.94 2.26
N GLU A 127 16.70 9.80 2.59
CA GLU A 127 17.14 9.55 3.96
C GLU A 127 18.23 10.58 4.25
N GLU A 128 17.87 11.70 4.89
CA GLU A 128 18.91 12.52 5.51
C GLU A 128 19.63 11.63 6.52
N PRO A 129 20.97 11.59 6.51
CA PRO A 129 21.71 10.79 7.47
C PRO A 129 21.28 11.24 8.86
N LEU A 130 20.72 10.33 9.65
CA LEU A 130 20.37 10.56 11.04
C LEU A 130 21.64 11.04 11.76
N SER A 131 21.72 12.34 12.04
CA SER A 131 22.74 12.88 12.93
C SER A 131 22.40 12.41 14.34
N TRP A 132 23.18 11.46 14.85
CA TRP A 132 23.18 11.12 16.27
C TRP A 132 23.78 12.25 17.10
#